data_AF-A0A7C7X8U5-F1
#
_entry.id   AF-A0A7C7X8U5-F1
#
_cell.length_a   1.000
_cell.length_b   1.000
_cell.length_c   1.000
_cell.angle_alpha   90.00
_cell.angle_beta   90.00
_cell.angle_gamma   90.00
#
_symmetry.space_group_name_H-M   'P 1'
#
loop_
_entity.id
_entity.type
_entity.pdbx_description
1 polymer ?
#
loop_
_entity_poly.entity_id
_entity_poly.type
_entity_poly.pdbx_seq_one_letter_code
_entity_poly.pdbx_strand_id
1 'polypeptide(L)'
;MQIIGLSDNLCCTNIDIRRRPIKFAALTMTISLQCPACDTAVTLSSLSEGGTECPSCKSRVGRTVDLDAVDVSGSLRKLVTGPMASSMNILPISLDGDTLTLVTVFPLPPQFLEQLRFIFNRRIELVFAESGNLTSAIGRILPDEREPNVEV
;
A
#
# COMPACT_ATOMS: atom_id res chain seq x y z
N MET A 1 63.37 34.58 -10.63
CA MET A 1 62.90 33.20 -10.39
C MET A 1 63.32 32.85 -8.96
N GLN A 2 62.42 33.08 -8.00
CA GLN A 2 62.67 33.07 -6.55
C GLN A 2 61.61 32.14 -5.93
N ILE A 3 61.99 30.95 -5.47
CA ILE A 3 62.27 30.54 -4.07
C ILE A 3 61.03 30.57 -3.16
N ILE A 4 60.54 29.36 -2.88
CA ILE A 4 60.07 28.76 -1.61
C ILE A 4 59.59 29.72 -0.52
N GLY A 5 58.35 29.53 -0.07
CA GLY A 5 57.86 30.03 1.21
C GLY A 5 56.85 29.06 1.81
N LEU A 6 57.17 28.45 2.95
CA LEU A 6 56.68 28.87 4.27
C LEU A 6 56.85 27.74 5.30
N SER A 7 57.69 28.06 6.26
CA SER A 7 57.97 27.34 7.49
C SER A 7 57.01 27.76 8.60
N ASP A 8 56.53 26.74 9.32
CA ASP A 8 56.45 26.64 10.78
C ASP A 8 55.46 27.47 11.63
N ASN A 9 54.59 26.68 12.29
CA ASN A 9 54.23 26.68 13.72
C ASN A 9 53.58 27.92 14.36
N LEU A 10 52.36 27.74 14.90
CA LEU A 10 52.17 27.44 16.33
C LEU A 10 50.67 27.24 16.68
N CYS A 11 50.43 26.16 17.45
CA CYS A 11 49.51 26.02 18.58
C CYS A 11 48.06 26.58 18.52
N CYS A 12 47.10 25.64 18.49
CA CYS A 12 45.96 25.60 19.41
C CYS A 12 45.58 24.10 19.62
N THR A 13 46.15 23.41 20.61
CA THR A 13 45.45 22.97 21.85
C THR A 13 44.04 22.39 21.67
N ASN A 14 43.95 21.08 21.95
CA ASN A 14 42.77 20.34 22.44
C ASN A 14 41.43 20.56 21.72
N ILE A 15 41.18 19.78 20.66
CA ILE A 15 39.82 19.45 20.24
C ILE A 15 39.25 18.43 21.24
N ASP A 16 38.45 18.97 22.14
CA ASP A 16 37.55 18.25 23.06
C ASP A 16 36.63 17.34 22.23
N ILE A 17 36.93 16.03 22.23
CA ILE A 17 36.06 14.98 21.67
C ILE A 17 34.87 14.83 22.60
N ARG A 18 33.98 15.83 22.63
CA ARG A 18 32.62 15.65 23.13
C ARG A 18 31.91 14.74 22.15
N ARG A 19 31.87 13.46 22.51
CA ARG A 19 30.94 12.45 21.99
C ARG A 19 29.53 13.05 21.99
N ARG A 20 29.15 13.72 20.91
CA ARG A 20 27.74 13.90 20.59
C ARG A 20 27.22 12.50 20.27
N PRO A 21 26.16 12.01 20.92
CA PRO A 21 25.52 10.80 20.44
C PRO A 21 25.13 11.09 18.99
N ILE A 22 25.65 10.26 18.08
CA ILE A 22 25.08 10.14 16.74
C ILE A 22 23.63 9.77 17.02
N LYS A 23 22.73 10.76 16.95
CA LYS A 23 21.30 10.50 16.89
C LYS A 23 21.17 9.69 15.62
N PHE A 24 21.02 8.37 15.78
CA PHE A 24 20.55 7.51 14.72
C PHE A 24 19.25 8.16 14.24
N ALA A 25 19.36 8.88 13.11
CA ALA A 25 18.19 9.35 12.40
C ALA A 25 17.46 8.08 12.02
N ALA A 26 16.37 7.80 12.73
CA ALA A 26 15.47 6.73 12.35
C ALA A 26 15.11 6.98 10.89
N LEU A 27 15.62 6.13 10.00
CA LEU A 27 15.20 6.08 8.61
C LEU A 27 13.75 5.59 8.63
N THR A 28 12.82 6.47 8.95
CA THR A 28 11.39 6.20 8.81
C THR A 28 11.12 6.13 7.32
N MET A 29 11.03 4.91 6.79
CA MET A 29 10.56 4.66 5.43
C MET A 29 9.14 5.23 5.33
N THR A 30 9.02 6.37 4.66
CA THR A 30 7.74 6.97 4.33
C THR A 30 7.20 6.32 3.07
N ILE A 31 5.95 5.89 3.14
CA ILE A 31 5.22 5.28 2.03
C ILE A 31 4.33 6.35 1.41
N SER A 32 4.40 6.53 0.09
CA SER A 32 3.50 7.43 -0.64
C SER A 32 2.43 6.63 -1.38
N LEU A 33 1.17 6.93 -1.10
CA LEU A 33 0.00 6.32 -1.74
C LEU A 33 -0.80 7.38 -2.50
N GLN A 34 -1.47 7.01 -3.59
CA GLN A 34 -2.48 7.86 -4.20
C GLN A 34 -3.83 7.65 -3.49
N CYS A 35 -4.50 8.75 -3.13
CA CYS A 35 -5.83 8.69 -2.54
C CYS A 35 -6.85 8.22 -3.58
N PRO A 36 -7.61 7.14 -3.33
CA PRO A 36 -8.55 6.62 -4.31
C PRO A 36 -9.84 7.43 -4.47
N ALA A 37 -9.99 8.54 -3.73
CA ALA A 37 -11.12 9.45 -3.86
C ALA A 37 -10.80 10.74 -4.63
N CYS A 38 -9.56 11.23 -4.57
CA CYS A 38 -9.19 12.54 -5.17
C CYS A 38 -7.80 12.57 -5.83
N ASP A 39 -7.18 11.41 -6.00
CA ASP A 39 -5.88 11.17 -6.66
C ASP A 39 -4.69 11.96 -6.07
N THR A 40 -4.89 12.60 -4.92
CA THR A 40 -3.86 13.32 -4.19
C THR A 40 -2.89 12.32 -3.54
N ALA A 41 -1.59 12.56 -3.67
CA ALA A 41 -0.58 11.76 -2.99
C ALA A 41 -0.64 12.00 -1.47
N VAL A 42 -0.70 10.91 -0.71
CA VAL A 42 -0.71 10.88 0.76
C VAL A 42 0.51 10.13 1.23
N THR A 43 1.33 10.79 2.06
CA THR A 43 2.51 10.19 2.66
C THR A 43 2.17 9.65 4.04
N LEU A 44 2.46 8.37 4.26
CA LEU A 44 2.17 7.63 5.48
C LEU A 44 3.45 7.08 6.08
N SER A 45 3.48 6.97 7.41
CA SER A 45 4.57 6.30 8.12
C SER A 45 4.39 4.78 8.17
N SER A 46 3.16 4.29 8.08
CA SER A 46 2.81 2.86 8.03
C SER A 46 1.35 2.68 7.59
N LEU A 47 0.98 1.45 7.20
CA LEU A 47 -0.41 1.05 7.00
C LEU A 47 -1.03 0.66 8.35
N SER A 48 -2.30 1.01 8.59
CA SER A 48 -2.98 0.74 9.88
C SER A 48 -4.45 0.44 9.68
N GLU A 49 -5.12 -0.22 10.63
CA GLU A 49 -6.54 -0.60 10.51
C GLU A 49 -7.47 0.62 10.34
N GLY A 50 -7.14 1.71 11.04
CA GLY A 50 -7.85 2.98 10.96
C GLY A 50 -7.56 3.77 9.68
N GLY A 51 -6.41 3.52 9.04
CA GLY A 51 -5.88 4.31 7.95
C GLY A 51 -5.52 5.74 8.38
N THR A 52 -5.31 6.60 7.41
CA THR A 52 -5.05 8.03 7.61
C THR A 52 -5.96 8.84 6.71
N GLU A 53 -6.45 9.97 7.21
CA GLU A 53 -7.29 10.86 6.42
C GLU A 53 -6.47 11.59 5.35
N CYS A 54 -6.97 11.59 4.12
CA CYS A 54 -6.38 12.37 3.05
C CYS A 54 -6.49 13.86 3.39
N PRO A 55 -5.40 14.65 3.33
CA PRO A 55 -5.43 16.08 3.64
C PRO A 55 -6.30 16.89 2.66
N SER A 56 -6.55 16.36 1.46
CA SER A 56 -7.32 17.04 0.41
C SER A 56 -8.82 16.78 0.53
N CYS A 57 -9.24 15.52 0.67
CA CYS A 57 -10.65 15.11 0.63
C CYS A 57 -11.18 14.43 1.90
N LYS A 58 -10.34 14.28 2.94
CA LYS A 58 -10.66 13.60 4.21
C LYS A 58 -11.04 12.11 4.09
N SER A 59 -10.91 11.51 2.90
CA SER A 59 -11.13 10.07 2.71
C SER A 59 -10.03 9.26 3.40
N ARG A 60 -10.34 8.07 3.92
CA ARG A 60 -9.34 7.21 4.58
C ARG A 60 -8.48 6.48 3.57
N VAL A 61 -7.16 6.53 3.74
CA VAL A 61 -6.14 5.93 2.87
C VAL A 61 -5.20 5.06 3.70
N GLY A 62 -4.68 3.98 3.13
CA GLY A 62 -3.71 3.11 3.83
C GLY A 62 -4.33 2.26 4.94
N ARG A 63 -5.61 1.91 4.81
CA ARG A 63 -6.31 1.01 5.74
C ARG A 63 -5.84 -0.42 5.56
N THR A 64 -5.68 -1.15 6.66
CA THR A 64 -5.54 -2.61 6.64
C THR A 64 -6.81 -3.28 7.17
N VAL A 65 -7.00 -4.55 6.83
CA VAL A 65 -8.12 -5.34 7.33
C VAL A 65 -7.68 -6.77 7.60
N ASP A 66 -8.25 -7.36 8.64
CA ASP A 66 -8.16 -8.79 8.88
C ASP A 66 -9.11 -9.53 7.94
N LEU A 67 -8.54 -10.42 7.12
CA LEU A 67 -9.27 -11.18 6.11
C LEU A 67 -9.99 -12.40 6.69
N ASP A 68 -9.64 -12.85 7.89
CA ASP A 68 -10.20 -14.07 8.46
C ASP A 68 -11.68 -13.92 8.79
N ALA A 69 -12.08 -12.72 9.23
CA ALA A 69 -13.44 -12.35 9.61
C ALA A 69 -14.30 -11.78 8.46
N VAL A 70 -13.76 -11.68 7.24
CA VAL A 70 -14.49 -11.13 6.09
C VAL A 70 -15.43 -12.18 5.51
N ASP A 71 -16.72 -11.86 5.46
CA ASP A 71 -17.70 -12.60 4.67
C ASP A 71 -18.12 -11.78 3.43
N VAL A 72 -18.08 -12.43 2.26
CA VAL A 72 -18.33 -11.81 0.96
C VAL A 72 -19.69 -12.25 0.46
N SER A 73 -20.61 -11.29 0.39
CA SER A 73 -21.98 -11.50 -0.08
C SER A 73 -22.03 -12.12 -1.48
N GLY A 74 -23.08 -12.92 -1.76
CA GLY A 74 -23.23 -13.58 -3.07
C GLY A 74 -23.24 -12.63 -4.26
N SER A 75 -23.69 -11.39 -4.08
CA SER A 75 -23.66 -10.35 -5.12
C SER A 75 -22.24 -9.93 -5.50
N LEU A 76 -21.32 -9.89 -4.53
CA LEU A 76 -19.91 -9.58 -4.77
C LEU A 76 -19.19 -10.74 -5.48
N ARG A 77 -19.55 -11.99 -5.16
CA ARG A 77 -19.02 -13.18 -5.84
C ARG A 77 -19.37 -13.23 -7.32
N LYS A 78 -20.52 -12.65 -7.71
CA LYS A 78 -20.90 -12.49 -9.12
C LYS A 78 -20.14 -11.37 -9.83
N LEU A 79 -19.68 -10.37 -9.08
CA LEU A 79 -18.95 -9.22 -9.62
C LEU A 79 -17.46 -9.52 -9.80
N VAL A 80 -16.86 -10.24 -8.85
CA VAL A 80 -15.45 -10.65 -8.89
C VAL A 80 -15.38 -12.16 -8.72
N THR A 81 -14.97 -12.86 -9.77
CA THR A 81 -14.80 -14.31 -9.77
C THR A 81 -13.45 -14.71 -9.14
N GLY A 82 -13.32 -15.97 -8.71
CA GLY A 82 -12.05 -16.52 -8.19
C GLY A 82 -10.84 -16.31 -9.13
N PRO A 83 -10.95 -16.62 -10.43
CA PRO A 83 -9.90 -16.32 -11.41
C PRO A 83 -9.52 -14.85 -11.49
N MET A 84 -10.52 -13.96 -11.49
CA MET A 84 -10.30 -12.51 -11.57
C MET A 84 -9.62 -11.99 -10.31
N ALA A 85 -10.11 -12.40 -9.13
CA ALA A 85 -9.54 -12.07 -7.83
C ALA A 85 -8.08 -12.51 -7.74
N SER A 86 -7.79 -13.74 -8.14
CA SER A 86 -6.43 -14.31 -8.12
C SER A 86 -5.50 -13.62 -9.12
N SER A 87 -5.97 -13.37 -10.36
CA SER A 87 -5.16 -12.74 -11.40
C SER A 87 -4.80 -11.29 -11.07
N MET A 88 -5.71 -10.56 -10.42
CA MET A 88 -5.51 -9.13 -10.12
C MET A 88 -5.01 -8.89 -8.69
N ASN A 89 -4.87 -9.94 -7.87
CA ASN A 89 -4.62 -9.84 -6.43
C ASN A 89 -5.59 -8.85 -5.76
N ILE A 90 -6.89 -9.11 -5.94
CA ILE A 90 -7.97 -8.33 -5.34
C ILE A 90 -9.00 -9.24 -4.67
N LEU A 91 -9.62 -8.76 -3.60
CA LEU A 91 -10.77 -9.41 -2.95
C LEU A 91 -11.84 -8.36 -2.62
N PRO A 92 -13.07 -8.47 -3.15
CA PRO A 92 -14.15 -7.57 -2.74
C PRO A 92 -14.63 -7.89 -1.33
N ILE A 93 -14.78 -6.86 -0.48
CA ILE A 93 -15.35 -7.01 0.87
C ILE A 93 -16.78 -6.49 0.93
N SER A 94 -17.02 -5.32 0.36
CA SER A 94 -18.29 -4.64 0.46
C SER A 94 -18.62 -3.86 -0.80
N LEU A 95 -19.91 -3.77 -1.10
CA LEU A 95 -20.47 -2.90 -2.10
C LEU A 95 -21.57 -2.08 -1.42
N ASP A 96 -21.32 -0.79 -1.23
CA ASP A 96 -22.28 0.16 -0.66
C ASP A 96 -22.67 1.19 -1.72
N GLY A 97 -23.88 1.06 -2.26
CA GLY A 97 -24.36 1.86 -3.38
C GLY A 97 -23.47 1.73 -4.63
N ASP A 98 -22.64 2.74 -4.86
CA ASP A 98 -21.71 2.83 -5.99
C ASP A 98 -20.23 2.69 -5.59
N THR A 99 -19.97 2.42 -4.32
CA THR A 99 -18.61 2.28 -3.77
C THR A 99 -18.30 0.81 -3.54
N LEU A 100 -17.31 0.30 -4.27
CA LEU A 100 -16.77 -1.05 -4.13
C LEU A 100 -15.48 -1.01 -3.30
N THR A 101 -15.50 -1.66 -2.13
CA THR A 101 -14.33 -1.81 -1.29
C THR A 101 -13.59 -3.09 -1.66
N LEU A 102 -12.33 -2.94 -2.07
CA LEU A 102 -11.45 -4.03 -2.49
C LEU A 102 -10.24 -4.13 -1.56
N VAL A 103 -9.88 -5.34 -1.17
CA VAL A 103 -8.57 -5.62 -0.58
C VAL A 103 -7.57 -5.91 -1.69
N THR A 104 -6.36 -5.41 -1.53
CA THR A 104 -5.24 -5.71 -2.41
C THR A 104 -3.92 -5.67 -1.64
N VAL A 105 -2.80 -5.86 -2.34
CA VAL A 105 -1.45 -5.84 -1.78
C VAL A 105 -0.77 -4.51 -2.02
N PHE A 106 0.17 -4.15 -1.13
CA PHE A 106 1.05 -3.00 -1.31
C PHE A 106 2.47 -3.48 -1.68
N PRO A 107 3.22 -2.80 -2.58
CA PRO A 107 2.91 -1.58 -3.32
C PRO A 107 2.01 -1.76 -4.55
N LEU A 108 1.26 -0.70 -4.88
CA LEU A 108 0.37 -0.68 -6.04
C LEU A 108 1.08 -0.20 -7.31
N PRO A 109 0.79 -0.80 -8.48
CA PRO A 109 1.16 -0.23 -9.77
C PRO A 109 0.48 1.13 -9.98
N PRO A 110 1.13 2.11 -10.65
CA PRO A 110 0.57 3.46 -10.84
C PRO A 110 -0.77 3.50 -11.58
N GLN A 111 -1.05 2.52 -12.43
CA GLN A 111 -2.25 2.45 -13.27
C GLN A 111 -3.32 1.52 -12.69
N PHE A 112 -3.02 0.84 -11.58
CA PHE A 112 -3.88 -0.22 -11.06
C PHE A 112 -5.24 0.29 -10.60
N LEU A 113 -5.25 1.43 -9.90
CA LEU A 113 -6.50 2.03 -9.45
C LEU A 113 -7.39 2.47 -10.62
N GLU A 114 -6.81 3.06 -11.66
CA GLU A 114 -7.54 3.46 -12.87
C GLU A 114 -8.11 2.24 -13.60
N GLN A 115 -7.34 1.15 -13.70
CA GLN A 115 -7.81 -0.11 -14.26
C GLN A 115 -9.01 -0.66 -13.46
N LEU A 116 -8.95 -0.66 -12.13
CA LEU A 116 -10.06 -1.12 -11.29
C LEU A 116 -11.31 -0.26 -11.47
N ARG A 117 -11.17 1.07 -11.48
CA ARG A 117 -12.27 2.02 -11.72
C ARG A 117 -12.92 1.77 -13.07
N PHE A 118 -12.12 1.54 -14.11
CA PHE A 118 -12.61 1.23 -15.47
C PHE A 118 -13.35 -0.10 -15.52
N ILE A 119 -12.77 -1.17 -14.98
CA ILE A 119 -13.34 -2.52 -15.02
C ILE A 119 -14.67 -2.60 -14.27
N PHE A 120 -14.73 -2.00 -13.07
CA PHE A 120 -15.93 -2.08 -12.24
C PHE A 120 -16.92 -0.95 -12.49
N ASN A 121 -16.52 0.09 -13.22
CA ASN A 121 -17.30 1.31 -13.48
C ASN A 121 -17.92 1.89 -12.20
N ARG A 122 -17.11 1.96 -11.13
CA ARG A 122 -17.53 2.29 -9.77
C ARG A 122 -16.45 3.06 -9.03
N ARG A 123 -16.84 3.69 -7.93
CA ARG A 123 -15.88 4.25 -6.96
C ARG A 123 -15.19 3.10 -6.24
N ILE A 124 -13.87 3.13 -6.17
CA ILE A 124 -13.08 2.09 -5.52
C ILE A 124 -12.53 2.61 -4.20
N GLU A 125 -12.75 1.86 -3.13
CA GLU A 125 -12.02 2.03 -1.88
C GLU A 125 -11.02 0.90 -1.72
N LEU A 126 -9.74 1.23 -1.52
CA LEU A 126 -8.68 0.25 -1.36
C LEU A 126 -8.34 0.04 0.11
N VAL A 127 -8.29 -1.23 0.47
CA VAL A 127 -7.80 -1.73 1.74
C VAL A 127 -6.62 -2.66 1.45
N PHE A 128 -5.66 -2.73 2.36
CA PHE A 128 -4.42 -3.46 2.16
C PHE A 128 -4.35 -4.67 3.08
N ALA A 129 -3.81 -5.76 2.53
CA ALA A 129 -3.44 -6.93 3.29
C ALA A 129 -2.09 -7.48 2.80
N GLU A 130 -1.52 -8.37 3.59
CA GLU A 130 -0.33 -9.13 3.18
C GLU A 130 -0.67 -10.08 2.03
N SER A 131 0.27 -10.28 1.11
CA SER A 131 0.05 -11.10 -0.10
C SER A 131 -0.33 -12.55 0.21
N GLY A 132 0.32 -13.16 1.20
CA GLY A 132 0.03 -14.53 1.64
C GLY A 132 -1.39 -14.66 2.21
N ASN A 133 -1.82 -13.68 3.01
CA ASN A 133 -3.16 -13.65 3.60
C ASN A 133 -4.22 -13.43 2.51
N LEU A 134 -3.97 -12.51 1.57
CA LEU A 134 -4.90 -12.26 0.46
C LEU A 134 -5.11 -13.48 -0.42
N THR A 135 -4.02 -14.15 -0.81
CA THR A 135 -4.10 -15.34 -1.67
C THR A 135 -4.88 -16.46 -0.99
N SER A 136 -4.61 -16.68 0.30
CA SER A 136 -5.30 -17.68 1.11
C SER A 136 -6.79 -17.34 1.26
N ALA A 137 -7.11 -16.06 1.49
CA ALA A 137 -8.49 -15.58 1.60
C ALA A 137 -9.25 -15.73 0.28
N ILE A 138 -8.64 -15.42 -0.86
CA ILE A 138 -9.24 -15.61 -2.19
C ILE A 138 -9.61 -17.08 -2.38
N GLY A 139 -8.68 -18.02 -2.14
CA GLY A 139 -8.95 -19.44 -2.30
C GLY A 139 -10.06 -19.99 -1.38
N ARG A 140 -10.21 -19.42 -0.18
CA ARG A 140 -11.26 -19.80 0.78
C ARG A 140 -12.63 -19.22 0.41
N ILE A 141 -12.67 -17.95 0.01
CA ILE A 141 -13.92 -17.18 -0.13
C ILE A 141 -14.46 -17.26 -1.56
N LEU A 142 -13.58 -17.13 -2.55
CA LEU A 142 -13.88 -17.16 -3.98
C LEU A 142 -13.16 -18.37 -4.61
N PRO A 143 -13.60 -19.61 -4.29
CA PRO A 143 -13.00 -20.78 -4.88
C PRO A 143 -13.11 -20.73 -6.40
N ASP A 144 -12.09 -21.24 -7.06
CA ASP A 144 -12.05 -21.32 -8.51
C ASP A 144 -13.10 -22.33 -8.97
N GLU A 145 -14.19 -21.85 -9.57
CA GLU A 145 -15.13 -22.70 -10.29
C GLU A 145 -14.42 -23.17 -11.57
N ARG A 146 -13.57 -24.19 -11.43
CA ARG A 146 -13.16 -25.00 -12.58
C ARG A 146 -14.43 -25.44 -13.27
N GLU A 147 -14.54 -25.14 -14.56
CA GLU A 147 -15.64 -25.53 -15.43
C GLU A 147 -16.08 -26.97 -15.13
N PRO A 148 -17.38 -27.29 -15.11
CA PRO A 148 -17.80 -28.68 -15.06
C PRO A 148 -17.13 -29.39 -16.23
N ASN A 149 -16.33 -30.43 -15.93
CA ASN A 149 -15.81 -31.35 -16.93
C ASN A 149 -16.95 -31.74 -17.87
N VAL A 150 -16.97 -31.18 -19.08
CA VAL A 150 -17.77 -31.75 -20.16
C VAL A 150 -16.95 -32.96 -20.63
N GLU A 151 -17.25 -34.12 -20.07
CA GLU A 151 -16.85 -35.39 -20.69
C GLU A 151 -17.42 -35.41 -22.11
N VAL A 152 -16.52 -35.38 -23.10
CA VAL A 152 -16.85 -35.57 -24.53
C VAL A 152 -16.64 -37.03 -24.88
#